data_AF-A0A086J611-F1
#
_entry.id   AF-A0A086J611-F1
#
_cell.length_a   1.000
_cell.length_b   1.000
_cell.length_c   1.000
_cell.angle_alpha   90.00
_cell.angle_beta   90.00
_cell.angle_gamma   90.00
#
_symmetry.space_group_name_H-M   'P 1'
#
loop_
_entity.id
_entity.type
_entity.pdbx_description
1 polymer ?
#
loop_
_entity_poly.entity_id
_entity_poly.type
_entity_poly.pdbx_seq_one_letter_code
_entity_poly.pdbx_strand_id
1 'polypeptide(L)'
;MMRINISQLEQRIIQKLDLTVSFKLLQELISLGFEYALQNPINLNLEDFNSYFYLSPLLRKNEYLRLNFQFKDIFNSYKNLNTLMKISNKKIYKQFFYLLTSYKTVNPFYSSLHIMMNTGAKANWNQIRQLIGLRGYLMNARGFLFKIPVMQSFNKGLKAYEYF
;
A
#
# COMPACT_ATOMS: atom_id res chain seq x y z
N MET A 1 13.10 -6.85 -8.33
CA MET A 1 14.18 -6.59 -7.37
C MET A 1 13.79 -7.14 -6.01
N MET A 2 14.65 -7.98 -5.42
CA MET A 2 14.51 -8.49 -4.05
C MET A 2 14.53 -7.34 -3.06
N ARG A 3 13.62 -7.36 -2.09
CA ARG A 3 13.69 -6.50 -0.91
C ARG A 3 14.88 -6.98 -0.07
N ILE A 4 16.02 -6.30 -0.16
CA ILE A 4 17.15 -6.58 0.72
C ILE A 4 16.73 -6.20 2.13
N ASN A 5 16.78 -7.14 3.06
CA ASN A 5 16.50 -6.84 4.44
C ASN A 5 17.76 -6.20 5.06
N ILE A 6 17.78 -4.86 5.11
CA ILE A 6 18.92 -4.07 5.60
C ILE A 6 19.31 -4.51 7.01
N SER A 7 18.33 -4.80 7.89
CA SER A 7 18.61 -5.30 9.24
C SER A 7 19.37 -6.63 9.27
N GLN A 8 19.08 -7.54 8.34
CA GLN A 8 19.81 -8.81 8.23
C GLN A 8 21.22 -8.60 7.68
N LEU A 9 21.40 -7.61 6.80
CA LEU A 9 22.71 -7.23 6.27
C LEU A 9 23.58 -6.62 7.36
N GLU A 10 23.03 -5.70 8.15
CA GLU A 10 23.68 -5.11 9.34
C GLU A 10 24.11 -6.19 10.34
N GLN A 11 23.19 -7.11 10.68
CA GLN A 11 23.51 -8.24 11.57
C GLN A 11 24.66 -9.09 11.04
N ARG A 12 24.66 -9.40 9.73
CA ARG A 12 25.72 -10.19 9.11
C ARG A 12 27.07 -9.47 9.09
N ILE A 13 27.06 -8.15 8.93
CA ILE A 13 28.28 -7.32 8.98
C ILE A 13 28.88 -7.39 10.39
N ILE A 14 28.06 -7.13 11.41
CA ILE A 14 28.50 -7.13 12.81
C ILE A 14 28.97 -8.52 13.27
N GLN A 15 28.34 -9.60 12.77
CA GLN A 15 28.75 -10.97 13.13
C GLN A 15 30.08 -11.40 12.50
N LYS A 16 30.46 -10.82 11.35
CA LYS A 16 31.64 -11.26 10.58
C LYS A 16 32.86 -10.35 10.75
N LEU A 17 32.67 -9.11 11.17
CA LEU A 17 33.71 -8.08 11.22
C LEU A 17 33.78 -7.46 12.62
N ASP A 18 34.93 -6.89 12.95
CA ASP A 18 35.10 -6.12 14.18
C ASP A 18 34.16 -4.90 14.21
N LEU A 19 33.83 -4.43 15.41
CA LEU A 19 32.89 -3.34 15.62
C LEU A 19 33.34 -2.03 14.95
N THR A 20 34.62 -1.70 15.01
CA THR A 20 35.20 -0.48 14.43
C THR A 20 35.12 -0.50 12.90
N VAL A 21 35.45 -1.64 12.30
CA VAL A 21 35.39 -1.85 10.85
C VAL A 21 33.93 -1.84 10.38
N SER A 22 33.04 -2.52 11.10
CA SER A 22 31.60 -2.53 10.82
C SER A 22 31.00 -1.12 10.85
N PHE A 23 31.34 -0.32 11.86
CA PHE A 23 30.89 1.07 11.96
C PHE A 23 31.34 1.90 10.76
N LYS A 24 32.64 1.84 10.41
CA LYS A 24 33.17 2.58 9.27
C LYS A 24 32.50 2.17 7.96
N LEU A 25 32.33 0.87 7.73
CA LEU A 25 31.67 0.33 6.54
C LEU A 25 30.22 0.81 6.44
N LEU A 26 29.46 0.74 7.54
CA LEU A 26 28.07 1.24 7.57
C LEU A 26 28.01 2.74 7.27
N GLN A 27 28.95 3.53 7.77
CA GLN A 27 28.99 4.95 7.50
C GLN A 27 29.28 5.26 6.02
N GLU A 28 30.19 4.51 5.39
CA GLU A 28 30.45 4.60 3.94
C GLU A 28 29.24 4.14 3.10
N LEU A 29 28.49 3.13 3.56
CA LEU A 29 27.25 2.73 2.87
C LEU A 29 26.18 3.82 2.93
N ILE A 30 26.08 4.54 4.05
CA ILE A 30 25.16 5.65 4.21
C ILE A 30 25.55 6.81 3.26
N SER A 31 26.83 7.20 3.23
CA SER A 31 27.31 8.26 2.34
C SER A 31 27.07 7.92 0.87
N LEU A 32 27.45 6.72 0.44
CA LEU A 32 27.18 6.22 -0.91
C LEU A 32 25.68 6.23 -1.24
N GLY A 33 24.83 5.78 -0.30
CA GLY A 33 23.38 5.79 -0.46
C GLY A 33 22.84 7.19 -0.73
N PHE A 34 23.34 8.20 -0.01
CA PHE A 34 22.97 9.60 -0.24
C PHE A 34 23.50 10.13 -1.57
N GLU A 35 24.73 9.82 -1.95
CA GLU A 35 25.30 10.23 -3.24
C GLU A 35 24.47 9.70 -4.42
N TYR A 36 24.15 8.40 -4.42
CA TYR A 36 23.33 7.81 -5.47
C TYR A 36 21.89 8.36 -5.50
N ALA A 37 21.31 8.64 -4.34
CA ALA A 37 19.98 9.24 -4.24
C ALA A 37 19.94 10.67 -4.78
N LEU A 38 21.05 11.43 -4.63
CA LEU A 38 21.19 12.77 -5.18
C LEU A 38 21.45 12.76 -6.68
N GLN A 39 22.25 11.82 -7.19
CA GLN A 39 22.53 11.68 -8.62
C GLN A 39 21.29 11.27 -9.42
N ASN A 40 20.46 10.38 -8.84
CA ASN A 40 19.24 9.87 -9.48
C ASN A 40 18.02 10.20 -8.61
N PRO A 41 17.56 11.45 -8.61
CA PRO A 41 16.41 11.85 -7.79
C PRO A 41 15.14 11.18 -8.31
N ILE A 42 14.50 10.40 -7.44
CA ILE A 42 13.20 9.79 -7.72
C ILE A 42 12.12 10.80 -7.31
N ASN A 43 11.47 11.40 -8.30
CA ASN A 43 10.36 12.33 -8.08
C ASN A 43 9.02 11.60 -8.17
N LEU A 44 8.06 11.99 -7.32
CA LEU A 44 6.69 11.51 -7.39
C LEU A 44 5.80 12.58 -8.03
N ASN A 45 5.27 12.28 -9.22
CA ASN A 45 4.31 13.13 -9.91
C ASN A 45 2.92 12.49 -9.93
N LEU A 46 1.89 13.28 -10.28
CA LEU A 46 0.53 12.75 -10.45
C LEU A 46 0.45 11.70 -11.57
N GLU A 47 1.28 11.86 -12.61
CA GLU A 47 1.36 10.95 -13.76
C GLU A 47 1.82 9.54 -13.38
N ASP A 48 2.62 9.40 -12.32
CA ASP A 48 3.09 8.11 -11.84
C ASP A 48 1.93 7.19 -11.41
N PHE A 49 0.84 7.79 -10.94
CA PHE A 49 -0.36 7.07 -10.54
C PHE A 49 -1.23 6.65 -11.72
N ASN A 50 -1.07 7.25 -12.90
CA ASN A 50 -1.87 6.93 -14.09
C ASN A 50 -1.68 5.47 -14.50
N SER A 51 -0.49 4.90 -14.29
CA SER A 51 -0.22 3.48 -14.55
C SER A 51 -1.14 2.51 -13.80
N TYR A 52 -1.83 2.97 -12.75
CA TYR A 52 -2.70 2.17 -11.88
C TYR A 52 -4.21 2.48 -12.06
N PHE A 53 -4.60 3.17 -13.13
CA PHE A 53 -5.97 3.64 -13.34
C PHE A 53 -7.05 2.54 -13.24
N TYR A 54 -6.68 1.31 -13.62
CA TYR A 54 -7.53 0.11 -13.69
C TYR A 54 -7.89 -0.49 -12.31
N LEU A 55 -7.11 -0.21 -11.26
CA LEU A 55 -7.33 -0.83 -9.94
C LEU A 55 -8.66 -0.40 -9.34
N SER A 56 -8.92 0.90 -9.29
CA SER A 56 -10.15 1.44 -8.71
C SER A 56 -11.46 0.92 -9.35
N PRO A 57 -11.67 0.88 -10.69
CA PRO A 57 -12.90 0.32 -11.25
C PRO A 57 -13.03 -1.19 -11.00
N LEU A 58 -11.94 -1.96 -11.06
CA LEU A 58 -11.99 -3.41 -10.85
C LEU A 58 -12.30 -3.78 -9.40
N LEU A 59 -11.72 -3.06 -8.43
CA LEU A 59 -12.02 -3.26 -7.02
C LEU A 59 -13.47 -2.87 -6.70
N ARG A 60 -13.94 -1.73 -7.25
CA ARG A 60 -15.33 -1.29 -7.09
C ARG A 60 -16.32 -2.33 -7.60
N LYS A 61 -16.14 -2.84 -8.82
CA LYS A 61 -17.07 -3.84 -9.39
C LYS A 61 -17.22 -5.07 -8.48
N ASN A 62 -16.12 -5.54 -7.90
CA ASN A 62 -16.13 -6.68 -7.00
C ASN A 62 -16.79 -6.38 -5.64
N GLU A 63 -16.60 -5.18 -5.09
CA GLU A 63 -17.18 -4.79 -3.80
C GLU A 63 -18.66 -4.40 -3.89
N TYR A 64 -19.08 -3.65 -4.90
CA TYR A 64 -20.50 -3.28 -5.07
C TYR A 64 -21.39 -4.51 -5.24
N LEU A 65 -20.95 -5.48 -6.03
CA LEU A 65 -21.67 -6.75 -6.16
C LEU A 65 -21.81 -7.42 -4.79
N ARG A 66 -20.74 -7.48 -3.99
CA ARG A 66 -20.75 -8.08 -2.65
C ARG A 66 -21.59 -7.33 -1.64
N LEU A 67 -21.51 -6.00 -1.59
CA LEU A 67 -22.31 -5.17 -0.70
C LEU A 67 -23.80 -5.40 -0.97
N ASN A 68 -24.22 -5.41 -2.23
CA ASN A 68 -25.60 -5.66 -2.61
C ASN A 68 -26.11 -7.04 -2.13
N PHE A 69 -25.26 -8.07 -2.17
CA PHE A 69 -25.61 -9.39 -1.63
C PHE A 69 -25.60 -9.43 -0.10
N GLN A 70 -24.64 -8.77 0.55
CA GLN A 70 -24.50 -8.80 2.02
C GLN A 70 -25.47 -7.87 2.75
N PHE A 71 -25.97 -6.81 2.12
CA PHE A 71 -26.97 -5.91 2.74
C PHE A 71 -28.27 -6.63 3.11
N LYS A 72 -28.62 -7.75 2.45
CA LYS A 72 -29.76 -8.59 2.85
C LYS A 72 -29.53 -9.33 4.17
N ASP A 73 -28.29 -9.73 4.47
CA ASP A 73 -27.96 -10.58 5.62
C ASP A 73 -27.45 -9.80 6.85
N ILE A 74 -26.94 -8.57 6.65
CA ILE A 74 -26.27 -7.77 7.70
C ILE A 74 -27.23 -7.08 8.68
N PHE A 75 -28.53 -6.97 8.37
CA PHE A 75 -29.49 -6.27 9.24
C PHE A 75 -29.56 -6.83 10.68
N ASN A 76 -29.15 -8.07 10.92
CA ASN A 76 -29.35 -8.76 12.20
C ASN A 76 -28.17 -8.76 13.20
N SER A 77 -26.96 -8.26 12.91
CA SER A 77 -25.86 -8.39 13.90
C SER A 77 -24.84 -7.24 13.96
N TYR A 78 -25.11 -6.26 14.82
CA TYR A 78 -24.16 -5.19 15.17
C TYR A 78 -22.85 -5.72 15.81
N LYS A 79 -22.88 -6.86 16.50
CA LYS A 79 -21.70 -7.47 17.17
C LYS A 79 -20.63 -8.00 16.20
N ASN A 80 -20.98 -8.24 14.92
CA ASN A 80 -20.08 -8.85 13.94
C ASN A 80 -19.40 -7.85 13.00
N LEU A 81 -19.68 -6.55 13.11
CA LEU A 81 -19.19 -5.56 12.16
C LEU A 81 -17.65 -5.48 12.14
N ASN A 82 -17.00 -5.49 13.31
CA ASN A 82 -15.54 -5.41 13.40
C ASN A 82 -14.82 -6.65 12.85
N THR A 83 -15.40 -7.84 12.99
CA THR A 83 -14.84 -9.08 12.45
C THR A 83 -15.06 -9.17 10.94
N LEU A 84 -16.27 -8.87 10.48
CA LEU A 84 -16.60 -8.73 9.06
C LEU A 84 -15.67 -7.74 8.36
N MET A 85 -15.31 -6.67 9.06
CA MET A 85 -14.36 -5.66 8.59
C MET A 85 -12.94 -6.16 8.39
N LYS A 86 -12.41 -6.90 9.36
CA LYS A 86 -11.09 -7.51 9.23
C LYS A 86 -11.09 -8.48 8.03
N ILE A 87 -12.18 -9.23 7.85
CA ILE A 87 -12.34 -10.17 6.74
C ILE A 87 -12.46 -9.45 5.41
N SER A 88 -13.28 -8.40 5.31
CA SER A 88 -13.48 -7.62 4.08
C SER A 88 -12.18 -6.94 3.69
N ASN A 89 -11.52 -6.23 4.62
CA ASN A 89 -10.21 -5.63 4.38
C ASN A 89 -9.18 -6.66 3.90
N LYS A 90 -9.10 -7.84 4.53
CA LYS A 90 -8.16 -8.89 4.11
C LYS A 90 -8.46 -9.39 2.69
N LYS A 91 -9.73 -9.56 2.33
CA LYS A 91 -10.15 -9.94 0.97
C LYS A 91 -9.79 -8.86 -0.05
N ILE A 92 -10.04 -7.60 0.28
CA ILE A 92 -9.70 -6.44 -0.56
C ILE A 92 -8.18 -6.36 -0.77
N TYR A 93 -7.40 -6.53 0.30
CA TYR A 93 -5.94 -6.61 0.20
C TYR A 93 -5.48 -7.71 -0.74
N LYS A 94 -6.02 -8.93 -0.57
CA LYS A 94 -5.66 -10.07 -1.43
C LYS A 94 -5.96 -9.78 -2.90
N GLN A 95 -7.13 -9.20 -3.18
CA GLN A 95 -7.53 -8.83 -4.54
C GLN A 95 -6.65 -7.72 -5.13
N PHE A 96 -6.33 -6.71 -4.33
CA PHE A 96 -5.44 -5.61 -4.72
C PHE A 96 -4.07 -6.13 -5.14
N PHE A 97 -3.45 -6.99 -4.34
CA PHE A 97 -2.17 -7.60 -4.69
C PHE A 97 -2.27 -8.50 -5.92
N TYR A 98 -3.33 -9.30 -6.04
CA TYR A 98 -3.56 -10.12 -7.23
C TYR A 98 -3.58 -9.25 -8.50
N LEU A 99 -4.37 -8.18 -8.52
CA LEU A 99 -4.45 -7.27 -9.67
C LEU A 99 -3.11 -6.58 -9.97
N LEU A 100 -2.38 -6.13 -8.93
CA LEU A 100 -1.05 -5.55 -9.10
C LEU A 100 -0.07 -6.55 -9.74
N THR A 101 -0.06 -7.80 -9.26
CA THR A 101 0.83 -8.84 -9.80
C THR A 101 0.48 -9.21 -11.23
N SER A 102 -0.81 -9.37 -11.54
CA SER A 102 -1.27 -9.70 -12.90
C SER A 102 -1.00 -8.58 -13.89
N TYR A 103 -1.06 -7.31 -13.47
CA TYR A 103 -0.72 -6.21 -14.37
C TYR A 103 0.79 -6.09 -14.57
N LYS A 104 1.59 -6.37 -13.54
CA LYS A 104 3.06 -6.36 -13.64
C LYS A 104 3.57 -7.35 -14.70
N THR A 105 2.91 -8.49 -14.89
CA THR A 105 3.27 -9.45 -15.94
C THR A 105 2.94 -8.96 -17.34
N VAL A 106 1.93 -8.10 -17.47
CA VAL A 106 1.48 -7.57 -18.77
C VAL A 106 2.24 -6.29 -19.14
N ASN A 107 2.55 -5.44 -18.16
CA ASN A 107 3.17 -4.13 -18.37
C ASN A 107 4.16 -3.80 -17.23
N PRO A 108 5.46 -4.07 -17.41
CA PRO A 108 6.49 -3.75 -16.42
C PRO A 108 6.86 -2.26 -16.47
N PHE A 109 6.01 -1.39 -15.95
CA PHE A 109 6.35 0.03 -15.77
C PHE A 109 7.16 0.24 -14.49
N TYR A 110 8.33 0.89 -14.61
CA TYR A 110 9.19 1.30 -13.50
C TYR A 110 8.90 2.77 -13.13
N SER A 111 7.72 3.04 -12.59
CA SER A 111 7.39 4.37 -12.04
C SER A 111 8.10 4.58 -10.69
N SER A 112 8.32 5.85 -10.33
CA SER A 112 8.83 6.27 -9.01
C SER A 112 8.05 5.62 -7.86
N LEU A 113 6.72 5.55 -7.99
CA LEU A 113 5.85 4.92 -7.02
C LEU A 113 6.20 3.44 -6.90
N HIS A 114 6.38 2.73 -8.03
CA HIS A 114 6.74 1.31 -8.04
C HIS A 114 8.06 1.04 -7.32
N ILE A 115 9.06 1.89 -7.54
CA ILE A 115 10.35 1.82 -6.85
C ILE A 115 10.13 1.97 -5.34
N MET A 116 9.38 2.99 -4.92
CA MET A 116 9.06 3.21 -3.50
C MET A 116 8.30 2.05 -2.86
N MET A 117 7.39 1.38 -3.58
CA MET A 117 6.67 0.21 -3.04
C MET A 117 7.62 -0.97 -2.80
N ASN A 118 8.54 -1.22 -3.73
CA ASN A 118 9.40 -2.40 -3.69
C ASN A 118 10.60 -2.24 -2.76
N THR A 119 11.19 -1.04 -2.69
CA THR A 119 12.35 -0.77 -1.83
C THR A 119 11.96 -0.62 -0.37
N GLY A 120 10.70 -0.28 -0.09
CA GLY A 120 10.21 -0.06 1.28
C GLY A 120 10.82 1.18 1.94
N ALA A 121 11.41 2.09 1.14
CA ALA A 121 12.10 3.28 1.65
C ALA A 121 11.18 4.25 2.40
N LYS A 122 9.87 4.29 2.10
CA LYS A 122 8.94 5.22 2.78
C LYS A 122 7.46 4.83 2.78
N ALA A 123 7.01 3.95 1.88
CA ALA A 123 5.58 3.74 1.66
C ALA A 123 5.11 2.39 2.22
N ASN A 124 4.13 2.43 3.13
CA ASN A 124 3.41 1.23 3.55
C ASN A 124 2.42 0.82 2.45
N TRP A 125 2.28 -0.48 2.19
CA TRP A 125 1.26 -1.02 1.28
C TRP A 125 -0.15 -0.52 1.58
N ASN A 126 -0.46 -0.26 2.86
CA ASN A 126 -1.74 0.31 3.24
C ASN A 126 -1.92 1.73 2.70
N GLN A 127 -0.88 2.57 2.78
CA GLN A 127 -0.91 3.94 2.27
C GLN A 127 -0.97 3.93 0.74
N ILE A 128 -0.16 3.08 0.10
CA ILE A 128 -0.15 2.92 -1.36
C ILE A 128 -1.54 2.52 -1.85
N ARG A 129 -2.18 1.55 -1.21
CA ARG A 129 -3.54 1.12 -1.57
C ARG A 129 -4.53 2.29 -1.54
N GLN A 130 -4.42 3.21 -0.57
CA GLN A 130 -5.28 4.38 -0.49
C GLN A 130 -5.01 5.41 -1.60
N LEU A 131 -3.76 5.49 -2.09
CA LEU A 131 -3.39 6.37 -3.21
C LEU A 131 -3.92 5.87 -4.56
N ILE A 132 -3.72 4.58 -4.88
CA ILE A 132 -4.00 4.03 -6.23
C ILE A 132 -5.22 3.10 -6.33
N GLY A 133 -5.68 2.55 -5.21
CA GLY A 133 -6.78 1.58 -5.18
C GLY A 133 -8.07 2.19 -4.66
N LEU A 134 -8.23 2.14 -3.33
CA LEU A 134 -9.39 2.64 -2.60
C LEU A 134 -9.01 2.89 -1.13
N ARG A 135 -9.73 3.79 -0.46
CA ARG A 135 -9.49 4.10 0.96
C ARG A 135 -9.95 2.95 1.87
N GLY A 136 -11.16 2.45 1.64
CA GLY A 136 -11.79 1.38 2.42
C GLY A 136 -12.77 1.92 3.47
N TYR A 137 -13.10 1.10 4.46
CA TYR A 137 -14.06 1.49 5.50
C TYR A 137 -13.47 2.46 6.52
N LEU A 138 -14.34 3.31 7.06
CA LEU A 138 -14.02 4.31 8.07
C LEU A 138 -14.71 4.00 9.40
N MET A 139 -14.05 4.40 10.49
CA MET A 139 -14.64 4.47 11.82
C MET A 139 -14.72 5.92 12.25
N ASN A 140 -15.81 6.30 12.90
CA ASN A 140 -15.91 7.60 13.55
C ASN A 140 -15.10 7.63 14.87
N ALA A 141 -14.97 8.82 15.48
CA ALA A 141 -14.25 8.99 16.75
C ALA A 141 -14.84 8.17 17.93
N ARG A 142 -16.11 7.78 17.85
CA ARG A 142 -16.79 6.92 18.85
C ARG A 142 -16.62 5.43 18.58
N GLY A 143 -15.84 5.06 17.55
CA GLY A 143 -15.62 3.67 17.17
C GLY A 143 -16.76 3.03 16.39
N PHE A 144 -17.75 3.78 15.94
CA PHE A 144 -18.79 3.31 15.03
C PHE A 144 -18.25 3.22 13.60
N LEU A 145 -18.42 2.05 12.99
CA LEU A 145 -18.02 1.78 11.62
C LEU A 145 -19.09 2.27 10.64
N PHE A 146 -18.68 3.05 9.64
CA PHE A 146 -19.54 3.35 8.51
C PHE A 146 -19.83 2.08 7.69
N LYS A 147 -21.11 1.86 7.39
CA LYS A 147 -21.57 0.70 6.60
C LYS A 147 -21.09 0.75 5.14
N ILE A 148 -20.91 1.96 4.61
CA ILE A 148 -20.49 2.18 3.23
C ILE A 148 -18.98 2.47 3.24
N PRO A 149 -18.17 1.64 2.56
CA PRO A 149 -16.75 1.90 2.40
C PRO A 149 -16.48 3.04 1.42
N VAL A 150 -15.38 3.76 1.62
CA VAL A 150 -14.89 4.76 0.68
C VAL A 150 -14.21 4.06 -0.48
N MET A 151 -14.87 4.13 -1.63
CA MET A 151 -14.52 3.40 -2.85
C MET A 151 -13.53 4.15 -3.74
N GLN A 152 -13.32 5.44 -3.46
CA GLN A 152 -12.42 6.28 -4.22
C GLN A 152 -11.00 6.29 -3.62
N SER A 153 -10.02 6.55 -4.46
CA SER A 153 -8.61 6.69 -4.07
C SER A 153 -8.24 8.17 -3.98
N PHE A 154 -7.20 8.51 -3.23
CA PHE A 154 -6.75 9.89 -3.11
C PHE A 154 -6.33 10.50 -4.46
N ASN A 155 -5.72 9.71 -5.34
CA ASN A 155 -5.35 10.18 -6.68
C ASN A 155 -6.56 10.65 -7.51
N LYS A 156 -7.74 10.06 -7.31
CA LYS A 156 -8.97 10.42 -8.04
C LYS A 156 -9.82 11.46 -7.31
N GLY A 157 -9.39 11.91 -6.13
CA GLY A 157 -10.18 12.76 -5.25
C GLY A 157 -11.31 12.02 -4.54
N LEU A 158 -11.64 12.47 -3.33
CA LEU A 158 -12.73 11.95 -2.52
C LEU A 158 -13.97 12.82 -2.70
N LYS A 159 -15.16 12.22 -2.64
CA LYS A 159 -16.41 12.99 -2.57
C LYS A 159 -16.57 13.62 -1.19
N ALA A 160 -17.39 14.68 -1.09
CA ALA A 160 -17.62 15.39 0.18
C ALA A 160 -18.01 14.43 1.32
N TYR A 161 -18.97 13.52 1.09
CA TYR A 161 -19.39 12.53 2.10
C TYR A 161 -18.38 11.40 2.36
N GLU A 162 -17.38 11.21 1.50
CA GLU A 162 -16.31 10.22 1.70
C GLU A 162 -15.11 10.82 2.45
N TYR A 163 -15.03 12.16 2.46
CA TYR A 163 -14.00 12.91 3.16
C TYR A 163 -14.38 13.10 4.64
N PHE A 164 -15.63 13.49 4.90
CA PHE A 164 -16.21 13.72 6.23
C PHE A 164 -16.92 12.48 6.78
#